data_AF-A0ABD0Q9R0-F1
#
_entry.id   AF-A0ABD0Q9R0-F1
#
_cell.length_a   1.000
_cell.length_b   1.000
_cell.length_c   1.000
_cell.angle_alpha   90.00
_cell.angle_beta   90.00
_cell.angle_gamma   90.00
#
_symmetry.space_group_name_H-M   'P 1'
#
loop_
_entity.id
_entity.type
_entity.pdbx_description
1 polymer ?
#
loop_
_entity_poly.entity_id
_entity_poly.type
_entity_poly.pdbx_seq_one_letter_code
_entity_poly.pdbx_strand_id
1 'polypeptide(L)'
;VQVQLQPLNAVVLRGSKARFNCSTTQPPSVMNLLVNDRLVITILEGNGVLNSTDRFSATNFTTPGDYKWEFAINNVQRGDAGKWLKRPHCLYK
;
A
#
# COMPACT_ATOMS: atom_id res chain seq x y z
N VAL A 1 -13.14 5.64 -10.38
CA VAL A 1 -12.40 4.42 -9.94
C VAL A 1 -12.76 4.12 -8.51
N GLN A 2 -13.23 2.91 -8.21
CA GLN A 2 -13.43 2.49 -6.83
C GLN A 2 -12.12 1.86 -6.34
N VAL A 3 -11.58 2.39 -5.24
CA VAL A 3 -10.37 1.87 -4.59
C VAL A 3 -10.78 1.16 -3.31
N GLN A 4 -10.36 -0.09 -3.14
CA GLN A 4 -10.66 -0.88 -1.96
C GLN A 4 -9.36 -1.29 -1.26
N LEU A 5 -9.29 -1.03 0.05
CA LEU A 5 -8.16 -1.35 0.89
C LEU A 5 -8.55 -2.39 1.94
N GLN A 6 -7.75 -3.44 2.09
CA GLN A 6 -8.01 -4.53 3.03
C GLN A 6 -6.73 -5.03 3.74
N PRO A 7 -6.68 -5.07 5.07
CA PRO A 7 -7.70 -4.55 5.97
C PRO A 7 -7.68 -3.01 5.99
N LEU A 8 -8.80 -2.40 6.38
CA LEU A 8 -8.86 -0.94 6.51
C LEU A 8 -7.97 -0.43 7.66
N ASN A 9 -7.86 -1.22 8.72
CA ASN A 9 -6.99 -0.96 9.87
C ASN A 9 -6.30 -2.29 10.22
N ALA A 10 -5.05 -2.22 10.67
CA ALA A 10 -4.33 -3.37 11.19
C ALA A 10 -3.82 -3.06 12.59
N VAL A 11 -3.79 -4.06 13.48
CA VAL A 11 -3.10 -3.98 14.76
C VAL A 11 -1.99 -5.00 14.73
N VAL A 12 -0.74 -4.54 14.86
CA VAL A 12 0.45 -5.37 14.70
C VAL A 12 1.48 -5.01 15.77
N LEU A 13 2.38 -5.94 16.07
CA LEU A 13 3.46 -5.72 17.03
C LEU A 13 4.60 -4.93 16.39
N ARG A 14 5.35 -4.19 17.21
CA ARG A 14 6.60 -3.58 16.75
C ARG A 14 7.56 -4.67 16.26
N GLY A 15 8.22 -4.42 15.14
CA GLY A 15 9.17 -5.34 14.51
C GLY A 15 8.51 -6.38 13.61
N SER A 16 7.18 -6.52 13.62
CA SER A 16 6.48 -7.46 12.76
C SER A 16 6.30 -6.92 11.33
N LYS A 17 5.59 -7.69 10.51
CA LYS A 17 5.16 -7.30 9.16
C LYS A 17 3.68 -6.93 9.17
N ALA A 18 3.32 -5.81 8.55
CA ALA A 18 1.94 -5.47 8.22
C ALA A 18 1.71 -5.63 6.71
N ARG A 19 0.50 -6.08 6.32
CA ARG A 19 0.13 -6.32 4.93
C ARG A 19 -1.22 -5.69 4.63
N PHE A 20 -1.33 -5.09 3.45
CA PHE A 20 -2.53 -4.43 2.98
C PHE A 20 -2.71 -4.69 1.50
N ASN A 21 -3.87 -5.19 1.13
CA ASN A 21 -4.27 -5.36 -0.25
C ASN A 21 -5.02 -4.12 -0.72
N CYS A 22 -4.72 -3.72 -1.93
CA CYS A 22 -5.32 -2.61 -2.61
C CYS A 22 -5.84 -3.08 -3.94
N SER A 23 -7.14 -2.90 -4.18
CA SER A 23 -7.76 -3.23 -5.46
C SER A 23 -8.44 -2.03 -6.11
N THR A 24 -8.41 -1.98 -7.43
CA THR A 24 -9.10 -0.98 -8.25
C THR A 24 -9.89 -1.63 -9.38
N THR A 25 -11.03 -1.05 -9.71
CA THR A 25 -11.89 -1.54 -10.81
C THR A 25 -11.36 -1.19 -12.21
N GLN A 26 -10.30 -0.39 -12.30
CA GLN A 26 -9.67 0.09 -13.53
C GLN A 26 -8.15 0.14 -13.35
N PRO A 27 -7.36 0.02 -14.43
CA PRO A 27 -5.90 0.12 -14.35
C PRO A 27 -5.48 1.51 -13.84
N PRO A 28 -4.63 1.59 -12.81
CA PRO A 28 -4.10 2.87 -12.34
C PRO A 28 -2.88 3.31 -13.14
N SER A 29 -2.91 4.54 -13.66
CA SER A 29 -1.71 5.18 -14.21
C SER A 29 -0.68 5.48 -13.13
N VAL A 30 -1.14 5.89 -11.94
CA VAL A 30 -0.32 6.08 -10.74
C VAL A 30 -1.05 5.53 -9.50
N MET A 31 -0.35 4.76 -8.67
CA MET A 31 -0.82 4.35 -7.35
C MET A 31 0.19 4.73 -6.27
N ASN A 32 -0.25 5.42 -5.22
CA ASN A 32 0.61 5.81 -4.12
C ASN A 32 0.22 5.12 -2.83
N LEU A 33 1.21 4.74 -2.01
CA LEU A 33 1.03 4.31 -0.63
C LEU A 33 1.50 5.42 0.32
N LEU A 34 0.59 5.91 1.16
CA LEU A 34 0.91 6.82 2.24
C LEU A 34 0.83 6.11 3.58
N VAL A 35 1.87 6.23 4.39
CA VAL A 35 1.92 5.73 5.77
C VAL A 35 2.15 6.91 6.69
N ASN A 36 1.17 7.22 7.54
CA ASN A 36 1.18 8.39 8.42
C ASN A 36 1.51 9.69 7.63
N ASP A 37 0.75 9.92 6.55
CA ASP A 37 0.90 11.04 5.60
C ASP A 37 2.24 11.14 4.86
N ARG A 38 3.16 10.19 5.06
CA ARG A 38 4.40 10.07 4.29
C ARG A 38 4.19 9.19 3.06
N LEU A 39 4.49 9.72 1.89
CA LEU A 39 4.59 8.92 0.66
C LEU A 39 5.77 7.95 0.79
N VAL A 40 5.50 6.65 0.77
CA VAL A 40 6.53 5.61 0.94
C VAL A 40 6.67 4.71 -0.29
N ILE A 41 5.64 4.58 -1.11
CA ILE A 41 5.69 3.85 -2.39
C ILE A 41 4.90 4.64 -3.43
N THR A 42 5.44 4.67 -4.65
CA THR A 42 4.73 5.10 -5.86
C THR A 42 4.83 3.98 -6.88
N ILE A 43 3.73 3.62 -7.51
CA ILE A 43 3.67 2.67 -8.61
C ILE A 43 3.24 3.45 -9.84
N LEU A 44 4.01 3.31 -10.92
CA LEU A 44 3.68 3.88 -12.22
C LEU A 44 3.35 2.75 -13.19
N GLU A 45 2.32 2.95 -13.99
CA GLU A 45 2.01 2.07 -15.11
C GLU A 45 3.23 1.98 -16.06
N GLY A 46 3.60 0.77 -16.47
CA GLY A 46 4.76 0.50 -17.32
C GLY A 46 6.13 0.53 -16.63
N ASN A 47 6.31 1.30 -15.54
CA ASN A 47 7.60 1.45 -14.86
C ASN A 47 7.70 0.67 -13.54
N GLY A 48 6.59 0.17 -13.00
CA GLY A 48 6.56 -0.67 -11.81
C GLY A 48 6.68 0.13 -10.50
N VAL A 49 7.29 -0.48 -9.48
CA VAL A 49 7.35 0.05 -8.11
C VAL A 49 8.55 0.98 -7.95
N LEU A 50 8.29 2.25 -7.61
CA LEU A 50 9.26 3.25 -7.22
C LEU A 50 9.32 3.41 -5.70
N ASN A 51 10.49 3.82 -5.20
CA ASN A 51 10.75 4.07 -3.77
C ASN A 51 10.56 2.84 -2.86
N SER A 52 10.67 1.63 -3.40
CA SER A 52 10.73 0.41 -2.60
C SER A 52 12.00 0.41 -1.75
N THR A 53 11.88 0.01 -0.49
CA THR A 53 13.00 -0.13 0.45
C THR A 53 12.90 -1.49 1.15
N ASP A 54 13.89 -1.89 1.94
CA ASP A 54 13.81 -3.11 2.76
C ASP A 54 12.59 -3.12 3.70
N ARG A 55 12.12 -1.92 4.08
CA ARG A 55 10.96 -1.74 4.96
C ARG A 55 9.62 -1.64 4.25
N PHE A 56 9.57 -1.12 3.03
CA PHE A 56 8.32 -0.89 2.30
C PHE A 56 8.39 -1.55 0.93
N SER A 57 7.46 -2.46 0.65
CA SER A 57 7.39 -3.17 -0.62
C SER A 57 5.98 -3.20 -1.19
N ALA A 58 5.88 -3.31 -2.51
CA ALA A 58 4.63 -3.57 -3.22
C ALA A 58 4.78 -4.78 -4.14
N THR A 59 3.74 -5.60 -4.22
CA THR A 59 3.70 -6.80 -5.06
C THR A 59 2.42 -6.81 -5.89
N ASN A 60 2.55 -7.03 -7.19
CA ASN A 60 1.43 -7.06 -8.11
C ASN A 60 0.76 -8.44 -8.09
N PHE A 61 -0.56 -8.46 -7.87
CA PHE A 61 -1.43 -9.64 -7.93
C PHE A 61 -2.58 -9.44 -8.93
N THR A 62 -2.43 -8.50 -9.86
CA THR A 62 -3.45 -8.14 -10.84
C THR A 62 -3.80 -9.34 -11.71
N THR A 63 -5.10 -9.53 -11.91
CA THR A 63 -5.67 -10.45 -12.89
C THR A 63 -6.54 -9.67 -13.87
N PRO A 64 -6.86 -10.19 -15.07
CA PRO A 64 -7.73 -9.49 -16.01
C PRO A 64 -9.06 -9.06 -15.34
N GLY A 65 -9.34 -7.76 -15.35
CA GLY A 65 -10.54 -7.18 -14.73
C GLY A 65 -10.43 -6.88 -13.22
N ASP A 66 -9.30 -7.17 -12.58
CA ASP A 66 -9.12 -6.97 -11.14
C ASP A 66 -7.68 -6.57 -10.82
N TYR A 67 -7.46 -5.26 -10.73
CA TYR A 67 -6.15 -4.66 -10.48
C TYR A 67 -5.85 -4.72 -9.00
N LYS A 68 -4.87 -5.52 -8.60
CA LYS A 68 -4.59 -5.86 -7.20
C LYS A 68 -3.12 -5.72 -6.87
N TRP A 69 -2.85 -5.10 -5.73
CA TRP A 69 -1.52 -4.93 -5.19
C TRP A 69 -1.50 -5.25 -3.69
N GLU A 70 -0.50 -6.00 -3.24
CA GLU A 70 -0.18 -6.12 -1.81
C GLU A 70 0.90 -5.09 -1.48
N PHE A 71 0.64 -4.27 -0.48
CA PHE A 71 1.63 -3.45 0.19
C PHE A 71 2.07 -4.12 1.48
N ALA A 72 3.37 -4.13 1.74
CA ALA A 72 3.90 -4.63 2.98
C ALA A 72 4.83 -3.63 3.67
N ILE A 73 4.68 -3.54 4.99
CA ILE A 73 5.57 -2.79 5.88
C ILE A 73 6.31 -3.81 6.74
N ASN A 74 7.60 -3.99 6.48
CA ASN A 74 8.49 -4.84 7.27
C ASN A 74 9.08 -4.03 8.44
N ASN A 75 9.39 -4.74 9.53
CA ASN A 75 9.95 -4.17 10.75
C ASN A 75 9.12 -2.96 11.23
N VAL A 76 7.82 -3.15 11.45
CA VAL A 76 6.88 -2.08 11.81
C VAL A 76 7.37 -1.31 13.04
N GLN A 77 7.36 0.02 12.94
CA GLN A 77 7.79 0.94 13.98
C GLN A 77 6.60 1.73 14.52
N ARG A 78 6.73 2.26 15.74
CA ARG A 78 5.67 3.10 16.34
C ARG A 78 5.36 4.34 15.50
N GLY A 79 6.34 4.88 14.78
CA GLY A 79 6.15 6.03 13.88
C GLY A 79 5.35 5.74 12.61
N ASP A 80 5.16 4.46 12.27
CA ASP A 80 4.27 4.06 11.17
C ASP A 80 2.80 4.09 11.60
N ALA A 81 2.54 4.16 12.91
CA ALA A 81 1.20 4.33 13.44
C ALA A 81 0.75 5.79 13.30
N GLY A 82 -0.27 6.03 12.46
CA GLY A 82 -1.05 7.28 12.47
C GLY A 82 -2.13 7.26 13.55
N LYS A 83 -3.08 8.22 13.51
CA LYS A 83 -4.21 8.44 14.47
C LYS A 83 -5.10 7.18 14.64
N TRP A 84 -4.55 6.16 15.32
CA TRP A 84 -4.91 4.74 15.34
C TRP A 84 -4.78 3.99 14.01
N LEU A 85 -3.54 3.68 13.56
CA LEU A 85 -3.25 2.81 12.38
C LEU A 85 -4.25 2.98 11.22
N LYS A 86 -4.66 4.23 10.96
CA LYS A 86 -5.64 4.50 9.93
C LYS A 86 -4.93 4.31 8.62
N ARG A 87 -5.33 3.24 7.94
CA ARG A 87 -5.41 3.17 6.49
C ARG A 87 -4.13 3.62 5.77
N PRO A 88 -3.28 2.69 5.33
CA PRO A 88 -2.48 2.99 4.16
C PRO A 88 -3.39 3.53 3.05
N HIS A 89 -3.18 4.76 2.62
CA HIS A 89 -4.03 5.34 1.58
C HIS A 89 -3.48 4.94 0.22
N CYS A 90 -4.26 4.15 -0.51
CA CYS A 90 -4.11 4.02 -1.95
C CYS A 90 -4.74 5.23 -2.63
N LEU A 91 -3.90 6.14 -3.12
CA LEU A 91 -4.40 7.25 -3.93
C LEU A 91 -4.23 6.93 -5.41
N TYR A 92 -5.33 7.07 -6.14
CA TYR A 92 -5.38 7.11 -7.59
C TYR A 92 -5.30 8.58 -8.01
N LYS A 93 -4.39 8.91 -8.93
CA LYS A 93 -4.34 10.21 -9.61
C LYS A 93 -4.37 9.98 -11.11
#